data_AF-A0A1S6U9X0-F1
#
_entry.id   AF-A0A1S6U9X0-F1
#
_cell.length_a   1.000
_cell.length_b   1.000
_cell.length_c   1.000
_cell.angle_alpha   90.00
_cell.angle_beta   90.00
_cell.angle_gamma   90.00
#
_symmetry.space_group_name_H-M   'P 1'
#
loop_
_entity.id
_entity.type
_entity.pdbx_description
1 polymer ?
#
loop_
_entity_poly.entity_id
_entity_poly.type
_entity_poly.pdbx_seq_one_letter_code
_entity_poly.pdbx_strand_id
1 'polypeptide(L)'
;MGTISFDSVFNEMIKDEEFKKEYEALIPEFELKKQLIKARIKSNMTQTQIAKKMNMKQSNLARFEQSIDSKFSTILRYAKAVGLKELTISIQ
;
A
#
# COMPACT_ATOMS: atom_id res chain seq x y z
N MET A 1 18.70 27.54 -2.10
CA MET A 1 17.83 26.77 -1.19
C MET A 1 18.58 25.53 -0.78
N GLY A 2 18.80 25.31 0.51
CA GLY A 2 19.42 24.07 1.00
C GLY A 2 18.42 22.92 0.89
N THR A 3 18.88 21.75 0.47
CA THR A 3 18.09 20.51 0.43
C THR A 3 18.29 19.75 1.74
N ILE A 4 17.21 19.52 2.47
CA ILE A 4 17.17 18.61 3.62
C ILE A 4 16.62 17.26 3.16
N SER A 5 17.14 16.15 3.71
CA SER A 5 16.64 14.82 3.38
C SER A 5 15.34 14.52 4.11
N PHE A 6 14.47 13.72 3.47
CA PHE A 6 13.25 13.22 4.11
C PHE A 6 13.56 12.48 5.42
N ASP A 7 14.57 11.61 5.41
CA ASP A 7 14.95 10.83 6.59
C ASP A 7 15.33 11.72 7.78
N SER A 8 16.01 12.84 7.53
CA SER A 8 16.36 13.79 8.59
C SER A 8 15.12 14.40 9.22
N VAL A 9 14.17 14.86 8.40
CA VAL A 9 12.91 15.44 8.88
C VAL A 9 12.06 14.39 9.60
N PHE A 10 11.93 13.20 9.03
CA PHE A 10 11.15 12.10 9.59
C PHE A 10 11.70 11.64 10.95
N ASN A 11 13.02 11.53 11.09
CA ASN A 11 13.67 11.16 12.35
C ASN A 11 13.48 12.20 13.46
N GLU A 12 13.29 13.48 13.11
CA GLU A 12 12.90 14.49 14.09
C GLU A 12 11.42 14.39 14.45
N MET A 13 10.54 14.17 13.46
CA MET A 13 9.09 14.05 13.70
C MET A 13 8.72 12.82 14.54
N ILE A 14 9.41 11.67 14.36
CA ILE A 14 9.12 10.44 15.10
C ILE A 14 9.49 10.51 16.59
N LYS A 15 10.21 11.55 17.02
CA LYS A 15 10.50 11.81 18.45
C LYS A 15 9.28 12.37 19.18
N ASP A 16 8.33 12.95 18.45
CA ASP A 16 7.06 13.39 19.01
C ASP A 16 6.14 12.18 19.23
N GLU A 17 5.71 11.98 20.47
CA GLU A 17 4.89 10.83 20.89
C GLU A 17 3.52 10.79 20.19
N GLU A 18 2.91 11.95 19.94
CA GLU A 18 1.61 12.04 19.25
C GLU A 18 1.77 11.64 17.78
N PHE A 19 2.78 12.19 17.11
CA PHE A 19 3.11 11.81 15.73
C PHE A 19 3.45 10.33 15.62
N LYS A 20 4.29 9.81 16.52
CA LYS A 20 4.68 8.40 16.53
C LYS A 20 3.48 7.48 16.68
N LYS A 21 2.57 7.79 17.60
CA LYS A 21 1.36 6.99 17.83
C LYS A 21 0.47 6.93 16.59
N GLU A 22 0.21 8.07 15.95
CA GLU A 22 -0.60 8.12 14.72
C GLU A 22 0.12 7.44 13.54
N TYR A 23 1.44 7.58 13.45
CA TYR A 23 2.24 6.87 12.44
C TYR A 23 2.18 5.35 12.64
N GLU A 24 2.34 4.88 13.87
CA GLU A 24 2.25 3.46 14.24
C GLU A 24 0.85 2.89 13.97
N ALA A 25 -0.21 3.65 14.22
CA ALA A 25 -1.58 3.25 13.90
C ALA A 25 -1.81 3.00 12.40
N LEU A 26 -1.05 3.66 11.53
CA LEU A 26 -1.13 3.48 10.06
C LEU A 26 -0.28 2.32 9.54
N ILE A 27 0.67 1.78 10.34
CA ILE A 27 1.57 0.70 9.93
C ILE A 27 0.82 -0.50 9.33
N PRO A 28 -0.26 -1.03 9.95
CA PRO A 28 -0.97 -2.19 9.41
C PRO A 28 -1.51 -1.96 7.99
N GLU A 29 -2.01 -0.75 7.70
CA GLU A 29 -2.55 -0.41 6.39
C GLU A 29 -1.44 -0.28 5.33
N PHE A 30 -0.31 0.32 5.70
CA PHE A 30 0.88 0.39 4.84
C PHE A 30 1.45 -1.00 4.53
N GLU A 31 1.55 -1.87 5.54
CA GLU A 31 2.04 -3.23 5.36
C GLU A 31 1.15 -4.04 4.45
N LEU A 32 -0.17 -3.98 4.66
CA LEU A 32 -1.16 -4.57 3.78
C LEU A 32 -0.96 -4.11 2.33
N LYS A 33 -0.79 -2.81 2.12
CA LYS A 33 -0.59 -2.28 0.76
C LYS A 33 0.68 -2.77 0.11
N LYS A 34 1.77 -2.75 0.88
CA LYS A 34 3.09 -3.22 0.45
C LYS A 34 3.06 -4.69 0.07
N GLN A 35 2.32 -5.52 0.79
CA GLN A 35 2.11 -6.94 0.44
C GLN A 35 1.42 -7.09 -0.92
N LEU A 36 0.34 -6.34 -1.17
CA LEU A 36 -0.39 -6.39 -2.45
C LEU A 36 0.50 -5.96 -3.63
N ILE A 37 1.23 -4.85 -3.50
CA ILE A 37 2.12 -4.35 -4.55
C ILE A 37 3.25 -5.36 -4.82
N LYS A 38 3.86 -5.90 -3.75
CA LYS A 38 4.87 -6.95 -3.87
C LYS A 38 4.32 -8.18 -4.60
N ALA A 39 3.08 -8.57 -4.31
CA ALA A 39 2.44 -9.70 -4.98
C ALA A 39 2.24 -9.46 -6.47
N ARG A 40 1.80 -8.25 -6.87
CA ARG A 40 1.71 -7.88 -8.31
C ARG A 40 3.07 -7.93 -9.00
N ILE A 41 4.11 -7.42 -8.34
CA ILE A 41 5.47 -7.45 -8.89
C ILE A 41 5.94 -8.90 -9.05
N LYS A 42 5.72 -9.75 -8.03
CA LYS A 42 6.04 -11.18 -8.09
C LYS A 42 5.25 -11.94 -9.16
N SER A 43 4.02 -11.51 -9.46
CA SER A 43 3.20 -12.10 -10.52
C SER A 43 3.60 -11.62 -11.92
N ASN A 44 4.64 -10.80 -12.07
CA ASN A 44 5.10 -10.20 -13.33
C ASN A 44 3.98 -9.47 -14.09
N MET A 45 3.04 -8.85 -13.37
CA MET A 45 1.92 -8.12 -13.97
C MET A 45 2.11 -6.61 -13.87
N THR A 46 1.88 -5.93 -14.98
CA THR A 46 1.76 -4.48 -15.05
C THR A 46 0.45 -4.01 -14.42
N GLN A 47 0.40 -2.73 -14.01
CA GLN A 47 -0.86 -2.12 -13.55
C GLN A 47 -1.98 -2.24 -14.60
N THR A 48 -1.65 -2.06 -15.88
CA THR A 48 -2.64 -2.21 -16.97
C THR A 48 -3.21 -3.63 -17.05
N GLN A 49 -2.37 -4.66 -16.88
CA GLN A 49 -2.82 -6.06 -16.92
C GLN A 49 -3.74 -6.41 -15.75
N ILE A 50 -3.40 -6.00 -14.53
CA ILE A 50 -4.27 -6.22 -13.36
C ILE A 50 -5.57 -5.42 -13.49
N ALA A 51 -5.51 -4.17 -13.97
CA ALA A 51 -6.69 -3.35 -14.15
C ALA A 51 -7.70 -4.01 -15.10
N LYS A 52 -7.21 -4.60 -16.21
CA LYS A 52 -8.03 -5.41 -17.13
C LYS A 52 -8.66 -6.62 -16.42
N LYS A 53 -7.88 -7.37 -15.63
CA LYS A 53 -8.37 -8.54 -14.88
C LYS A 53 -9.41 -8.17 -13.81
N MET A 54 -9.31 -6.97 -13.24
CA MET A 54 -10.25 -6.43 -12.27
C MET A 54 -11.41 -5.64 -12.91
N ASN A 55 -11.49 -5.58 -14.24
CA ASN A 55 -12.46 -4.79 -14.99
C ASN A 55 -12.53 -3.32 -14.50
N MET A 56 -11.37 -2.65 -14.43
CA MET A 56 -11.25 -1.25 -14.05
C MET A 56 -10.23 -0.51 -14.91
N LYS A 57 -10.27 0.83 -14.90
CA LYS A 57 -9.27 1.67 -15.57
C LYS A 57 -7.91 1.55 -14.89
N GLN A 58 -6.81 1.66 -15.65
CA GLN A 58 -5.45 1.65 -15.09
C GLN A 58 -5.24 2.81 -14.10
N SER A 59 -5.82 3.99 -14.36
CA SER A 59 -5.78 5.12 -13.42
C SER A 59 -6.46 4.80 -12.08
N ASN A 60 -7.57 4.06 -12.09
CA ASN A 60 -8.24 3.62 -10.87
C ASN A 60 -7.38 2.61 -10.11
N LEU A 61 -6.66 1.73 -10.81
CA LEU A 61 -5.73 0.80 -10.19
C LEU A 61 -4.51 1.52 -9.61
N ALA A 62 -3.95 2.50 -10.31
CA ALA A 62 -2.84 3.31 -9.81
C ALA A 62 -3.25 4.07 -8.54
N ARG A 63 -4.44 4.70 -8.54
CA ARG A 63 -5.01 5.31 -7.34
C ARG A 63 -5.23 4.29 -6.24
N PHE A 64 -5.74 3.10 -6.58
CA PHE A 64 -5.85 2.02 -5.61
C PHE A 64 -4.47 1.74 -5.01
N GLU A 65 -3.43 1.44 -5.81
CA GLU A 65 -2.08 1.12 -5.31
C GLU A 65 -1.44 2.21 -4.43
N GLN A 66 -1.80 3.49 -4.65
CA GLN A 66 -1.30 4.62 -3.86
C GLN A 66 -2.14 4.94 -2.61
N SER A 67 -3.43 4.62 -2.63
CA SER A 67 -4.35 4.93 -1.54
C SER A 67 -4.18 3.92 -0.39
N ILE A 68 -4.08 4.45 0.82
CA ILE A 68 -4.04 3.64 2.05
C ILE A 68 -5.43 3.06 2.29
N ASP A 69 -6.46 3.92 2.30
CA ASP A 69 -7.84 3.48 2.43
C ASP A 69 -8.36 2.86 1.12
N SER A 70 -8.99 1.71 1.24
CA SER A 70 -9.63 0.99 0.15
C SER A 70 -10.65 0.01 0.68
N LYS A 71 -11.79 -0.10 -0.02
CA LYS A 71 -12.80 -1.11 0.32
C LYS A 71 -12.18 -2.51 0.38
N PHE A 72 -12.50 -3.25 1.45
CA PHE A 72 -12.04 -4.63 1.65
C PHE A 72 -12.34 -5.53 0.44
N SER A 73 -13.51 -5.37 -0.18
CA SER A 73 -13.88 -6.10 -1.40
C SER A 73 -12.92 -5.86 -2.58
N THR A 74 -12.39 -4.64 -2.73
CA THR A 74 -11.39 -4.31 -3.75
C THR A 74 -10.06 -4.97 -3.45
N ILE A 75 -9.64 -4.98 -2.18
CA ILE A 75 -8.42 -5.67 -1.72
C ILE A 75 -8.49 -7.16 -2.05
N LEU A 76 -9.60 -7.83 -1.73
CA LEU A 76 -9.78 -9.25 -2.04
C LEU A 76 -9.78 -9.53 -3.54
N ARG A 77 -10.46 -8.69 -4.34
CA ARG A 77 -10.45 -8.84 -5.81
C ARG A 77 -9.04 -8.66 -6.37
N TYR A 78 -8.27 -7.71 -5.84
CA TYR A 78 -6.89 -7.47 -6.24
C TYR A 78 -6.01 -8.67 -5.88
N ALA A 79 -6.08 -9.16 -4.64
CA ALA A 79 -5.34 -10.32 -4.17
C ALA A 79 -5.60 -11.56 -5.07
N LYS A 80 -6.87 -11.83 -5.40
CA LYS A 80 -7.24 -12.88 -6.36
C LYS A 80 -6.70 -12.61 -7.77
N ALA A 81 -6.72 -11.35 -8.23
CA ALA A 81 -6.22 -10.99 -9.56
C ALA A 81 -4.71 -11.23 -9.70
N VAL A 82 -3.92 -10.94 -8.67
CA VAL A 82 -2.47 -11.20 -8.66
C VAL A 82 -2.10 -12.66 -8.36
N GLY A 83 -3.08 -13.50 -8.00
CA GLY A 83 -2.85 -14.92 -7.68
C GLY A 83 -2.33 -15.15 -6.26
N LEU A 84 -2.57 -14.21 -5.34
CA LEU A 84 -2.23 -14.36 -3.93
C LEU A 84 -3.08 -15.48 -3.31
N LYS A 85 -2.46 -16.40 -2.58
CA LYS A 85 -3.15 -17.50 -1.89
C LYS A 85 -3.67 -17.09 -0.52
N GLU A 86 -2.91 -16.28 0.21
CA GLU A 86 -3.22 -15.84 1.57
C GLU A 86 -2.77 -14.39 1.76
N LEU A 87 -3.50 -13.66 2.61
CA LEU A 87 -3.23 -12.28 2.98
C LEU A 87 -3.28 -12.19 4.51
N THR A 88 -2.19 -11.76 5.13
CA THR A 88 -2.08 -11.67 6.59
C THR A 88 -1.95 -10.22 7.00
N ILE A 89 -2.80 -9.80 7.94
CA ILE A 89 -2.77 -8.47 8.55
C ILE A 89 -2.48 -8.69 10.03
N SER A 90 -1.39 -8.11 10.51
CA SER A 90 -1.06 -8.08 11.93
C SER A 90 -1.46 -6.71 12.47
N ILE A 91 -2.38 -6.70 13.43
CA ILE A 91 -2.74 -5.50 14.18
C ILE A 91 -1.97 -5.65 15.49
N GLN A 92 -1.03 -4.74 15.76
CA GLN A 92 -0.28 -4.71 17.02
C GLN A 92 -1.18 -4.24 18.16
#